data_AF-A0A286AZY4-F1
#
_entry.id   AF-A0A286AZY4-F1
#
_cell.length_a   1.000
_cell.length_b   1.000
_cell.length_c   1.000
_cell.angle_alpha   90.00
_cell.angle_beta   90.00
_cell.angle_gamma   90.00
#
_symmetry.space_group_name_H-M   'P 1'
#
loop_
_entity.id
_entity.type
_entity.pdbx_description
1 polymer ?
#
loop_
_entity_poly.entity_id
_entity_poly.type
_entity_poly.pdbx_seq_one_letter_code
_entity_poly.pdbx_strand_id
1 'polypeptide(L)'
;MKLKPTHLALHLFFAATAGLATAGTIACVPAHNSAGPAPWIRRISIDEHSRTVNMDIVRQRTKDTETMGKMRAELLSMDETQGGEPVYVFNAIPAAGDEVTNLFKLFKAGEWRLISAGVTFVGKVPVLRAVDPGTVFNCKRSDMG
;
A
#
# COMPACT_ATOMS: atom_id res chain seq x y z
N MET A 1 -44.31 28.18 -43.44
CA MET A 1 -44.55 26.75 -43.15
C MET A 1 -43.55 26.32 -42.08
N LYS A 2 -44.02 25.77 -40.96
CA LYS A 2 -43.25 25.31 -39.79
C LYS A 2 -42.97 23.81 -39.91
N LEU A 3 -41.74 23.34 -39.67
CA LEU A 3 -41.42 21.93 -39.34
C LEU A 3 -40.13 21.90 -38.48
N LYS A 4 -40.29 21.89 -37.15
CA LYS A 4 -39.99 20.82 -36.16
C LYS A 4 -38.53 20.73 -35.67
N PRO A 5 -38.28 20.81 -34.34
CA PRO A 5 -36.96 20.64 -33.75
C PRO A 5 -36.70 19.17 -33.41
N THR A 6 -35.55 18.64 -33.80
CA THR A 6 -35.07 17.32 -33.34
C THR A 6 -34.21 17.51 -32.10
N HIS A 7 -34.78 17.11 -30.95
CA HIS A 7 -34.04 16.79 -29.74
C HIS A 7 -32.99 15.71 -30.05
N LEU A 8 -31.74 15.95 -29.69
CA LEU A 8 -30.78 14.88 -29.44
C LEU A 8 -30.09 15.15 -28.10
N ALA A 9 -30.75 14.69 -27.04
CA ALA A 9 -30.14 14.55 -25.73
C ALA A 9 -29.23 13.32 -25.78
N LEU A 10 -27.92 13.53 -25.91
CA LEU A 10 -26.94 12.47 -25.74
C LEU A 10 -26.49 12.48 -24.27
N HIS A 11 -27.29 11.85 -23.40
CA HIS A 11 -26.86 11.49 -22.06
C HIS A 11 -25.85 10.35 -22.16
N LEU A 12 -24.56 10.69 -22.19
CA LEU A 12 -23.48 9.72 -22.00
C LEU A 12 -23.50 9.25 -20.54
N PHE A 13 -23.96 8.01 -20.38
CA PHE A 13 -23.94 7.27 -19.13
C PHE A 13 -22.49 7.15 -18.61
N PHE A 14 -22.22 7.76 -17.46
CA PHE A 14 -21.10 7.36 -16.61
C PHE A 14 -21.46 6.00 -15.96
N ALA A 15 -21.20 4.92 -16.67
CA ALA A 15 -21.18 3.59 -16.07
C ALA A 15 -19.85 3.42 -15.32
N ALA A 16 -19.79 3.94 -14.08
CA ALA A 16 -18.78 3.48 -13.14
C ALA A 16 -19.11 2.03 -12.80
N THR A 17 -18.40 1.08 -13.43
CA THR A 17 -18.34 -0.29 -12.94
C THR A 17 -17.60 -0.25 -11.61
N ALA A 18 -18.34 -0.06 -10.52
CA ALA A 18 -17.87 -0.45 -9.21
C ALA A 18 -17.72 -1.97 -9.26
N GLY A 19 -16.51 -2.45 -9.57
CA GLY A 19 -16.16 -3.84 -9.34
C GLY A 19 -16.50 -4.15 -7.89
N LEU A 20 -17.18 -5.28 -7.66
CA LEU A 20 -17.28 -5.83 -6.32
C LEU A 20 -15.86 -6.14 -5.86
N ALA A 21 -15.21 -5.20 -5.18
CA ALA A 21 -14.02 -5.49 -4.40
C ALA A 21 -14.47 -6.42 -3.27
N THR A 22 -14.30 -7.72 -3.45
CA THR A 22 -14.39 -8.66 -2.35
C THR A 22 -13.30 -8.28 -1.37
N ALA A 23 -13.70 -7.67 -0.25
CA ALA A 23 -12.77 -7.23 0.78
C ALA A 23 -11.98 -8.46 1.26
N GLY A 24 -10.69 -8.47 0.90
CA GLY A 24 -9.77 -9.57 1.16
C GLY A 24 -8.79 -9.21 2.26
N THR A 25 -8.14 -10.23 2.80
CA THR A 25 -6.91 -10.04 3.57
C THR A 25 -5.73 -10.41 2.69
N ILE A 26 -4.67 -9.61 2.72
CA ILE A 26 -3.42 -9.91 2.01
C ILE A 26 -2.29 -9.97 3.02
N ALA A 27 -1.53 -11.07 2.97
CA ALA A 27 -0.37 -11.29 3.80
C ALA A 27 0.89 -11.39 2.92
N CYS A 28 1.89 -10.58 3.23
CA CYS A 28 3.15 -10.52 2.52
C CYS A 28 4.33 -10.82 3.44
N VAL A 29 5.30 -11.58 2.94
CA VAL A 29 6.60 -11.81 3.60
C VAL A 29 7.73 -11.53 2.62
N PRO A 30 8.92 -11.11 3.07
CA PRO A 30 10.06 -10.89 2.19
C PRO A 30 10.38 -12.11 1.31
N ALA A 31 10.63 -11.86 0.02
CA ALA A 31 11.07 -12.92 -0.88
C ALA A 31 12.49 -13.39 -0.49
N HIS A 32 12.68 -14.72 -0.43
CA HIS A 32 13.89 -15.35 0.09
C HIS A 32 15.13 -15.15 -0.82
N ASN A 33 14.92 -14.62 -2.02
CA ASN A 33 15.91 -14.39 -3.07
C ASN A 33 16.24 -12.90 -3.27
N SER A 34 15.88 -12.03 -2.33
CA SER A 34 16.25 -10.61 -2.43
C SER A 34 17.76 -10.44 -2.22
N ALA A 35 18.48 -10.12 -3.29
CA ALA A 35 19.88 -9.75 -3.22
C ALA A 35 20.01 -8.36 -2.55
N GLY A 36 20.37 -8.32 -1.28
CA GLY A 36 20.53 -7.06 -0.54
C GLY A 36 20.58 -7.25 0.98
N PRO A 37 20.72 -6.14 1.73
CA PRO A 37 20.58 -6.14 3.18
C PRO A 37 19.24 -6.76 3.55
N ALA A 38 19.23 -7.67 4.52
CA ALA A 38 17.99 -8.33 4.90
C ALA A 38 16.96 -7.29 5.38
N PRO A 39 15.72 -7.35 4.88
CA PRO A 39 14.76 -6.28 5.02
C PRO A 39 14.29 -6.11 6.45
N TRP A 40 14.12 -4.85 6.86
CA TRP A 40 13.67 -4.51 8.20
C TRP A 40 12.19 -4.82 8.41
N ILE A 41 11.37 -4.93 7.34
CA ILE A 41 10.00 -5.41 7.42
C ILE A 41 9.99 -6.93 7.21
N ARG A 42 9.42 -7.68 8.16
CA ARG A 42 9.35 -9.15 8.16
C ARG A 42 7.99 -9.70 7.72
N ARG A 43 6.93 -8.93 7.94
CA ARG A 43 5.57 -9.30 7.53
C ARG A 43 4.74 -8.04 7.34
N ILE A 44 3.83 -8.10 6.37
CA ILE A 44 2.77 -7.12 6.17
C ILE A 44 1.45 -7.90 6.10
N SER A 45 0.46 -7.47 6.86
CA SER A 45 -0.90 -7.99 6.82
C SER A 45 -1.84 -6.82 6.60
N ILE A 46 -2.50 -6.76 5.44
CA ILE A 46 -3.49 -5.75 5.10
C ILE A 46 -4.86 -6.39 5.22
N ASP A 47 -5.75 -5.71 5.92
CA ASP A 47 -7.17 -5.98 5.96
C ASP A 47 -7.87 -4.85 5.22
N GLU A 48 -8.40 -5.16 4.04
CA GLU A 48 -9.06 -4.19 3.17
C GLU A 48 -10.39 -3.70 3.76
N HIS A 49 -11.09 -4.56 4.51
CA HIS A 49 -12.37 -4.21 5.11
C HIS A 49 -12.20 -3.18 6.21
N SER A 50 -11.27 -3.43 7.14
CA SER A 50 -10.99 -2.50 8.24
C SER A 50 -10.06 -1.35 7.83
N ARG A 51 -9.53 -1.37 6.60
CA ARG A 51 -8.51 -0.43 6.10
C ARG A 51 -7.29 -0.34 7.01
N THR A 52 -6.91 -1.46 7.61
CA THR A 52 -5.75 -1.52 8.51
C THR A 52 -4.61 -2.31 7.91
N VAL A 53 -3.39 -1.89 8.26
CA VAL A 53 -2.18 -2.60 7.91
C VAL A 53 -1.37 -2.86 9.17
N ASN A 54 -1.05 -4.12 9.41
CA ASN A 54 -0.21 -4.55 10.53
C ASN A 54 1.13 -5.07 9.99
N MET A 55 2.23 -4.61 10.56
CA MET A 55 3.57 -4.96 10.12
C MET A 55 4.41 -5.48 11.27
N ASP A 56 5.12 -6.58 11.03
CA ASP A 56 6.20 -7.04 11.90
C ASP A 56 7.51 -6.45 11.36
N ILE A 57 8.24 -5.74 12.21
CA ILE A 57 9.44 -4.98 11.83
C ILE A 57 10.62 -5.33 12.73
N VAL A 58 11.83 -5.14 12.24
CA VAL A 58 13.06 -5.14 13.01
C VAL A 58 13.32 -3.71 13.45
N ARG A 59 13.20 -3.44 14.76
CA ARG A 59 13.46 -2.11 15.33
C ARG A 59 14.95 -1.81 15.46
N GLN A 60 15.69 -2.84 15.84
CA GLN A 60 17.13 -2.76 16.02
C GLN A 60 17.75 -4.07 15.58
N ARG A 61 18.82 -3.97 14.81
CA ARG A 61 19.64 -5.11 14.41
C ARG A 61 21.05 -4.90 14.95
N THR A 62 21.52 -5.87 15.72
CA THR A 62 22.93 -6.00 16.08
C THR A 62 23.55 -7.14 15.29
N LYS A 63 24.85 -7.41 15.50
CA LYS A 63 25.54 -8.53 14.86
C LYS A 63 24.91 -9.88 15.21
N ASP A 64 24.41 -10.03 16.44
CA ASP A 64 24.01 -11.31 17.00
C ASP A 64 22.50 -11.41 17.26
N THR A 65 21.80 -10.27 17.29
CA THR A 65 20.37 -10.23 17.65
C THR A 65 19.57 -9.24 16.83
N GLU A 66 18.30 -9.59 16.59
CA GLU A 66 17.29 -8.70 16.04
C GLU A 66 16.18 -8.47 17.06
N THR A 67 15.95 -7.21 17.39
CA THR A 67 14.81 -6.82 18.22
C THR A 67 13.61 -6.60 17.30
N MET A 68 12.67 -7.54 17.38
CA MET A 68 11.40 -7.45 16.68
C MET A 68 10.46 -6.43 17.33
N GLY A 69 9.64 -5.79 16.50
CA GLY A 69 8.59 -4.88 16.92
C GLY A 69 7.40 -4.99 15.98
N LYS A 70 6.31 -4.33 16.38
CA LYS A 70 5.12 -4.16 15.57
C LYS A 70 4.95 -2.70 15.17
N MET A 71 4.49 -2.48 13.96
CA MET A 71 4.09 -1.18 13.43
C MET A 71 2.68 -1.30 12.86
N ARG A 72 1.84 -0.32 13.19
CA ARG A 72 0.50 -0.20 12.61
C ARG A 72 0.52 0.88 11.55
N ALA A 73 -0.22 0.65 10.48
CA ALA A 73 -0.41 1.59 9.39
C ALA A 73 -1.90 1.64 9.01
N GLU A 74 -2.27 2.74 8.37
CA GLU A 74 -3.60 2.96 7.83
C GLU A 74 -3.58 2.79 6.31
N LEU A 75 -4.56 2.06 5.77
CA LEU A 75 -4.70 1.87 4.32
C LEU A 75 -5.38 3.12 3.71
N LEU A 76 -4.59 3.92 3.00
CA LEU A 76 -5.01 5.20 2.43
C LEU A 76 -5.73 5.03 1.08
N SER A 77 -5.21 4.17 0.21
CA SER A 77 -5.88 3.84 -1.05
C SER A 77 -5.64 2.41 -1.47
N MET A 78 -6.60 1.90 -2.24
CA MET A 78 -6.53 0.62 -2.94
C MET A 78 -7.01 0.89 -4.36
N ASP A 79 -6.08 0.95 -5.30
CA ASP A 79 -6.39 1.20 -6.70
C ASP A 79 -6.27 -0.11 -7.48
N GLU A 80 -7.33 -0.52 -8.17
CA GLU A 80 -7.24 -1.64 -9.11
C GLU A 80 -6.51 -1.17 -10.36
N THR A 81 -5.42 -1.84 -10.71
CA THR A 81 -4.79 -1.60 -12.01
C THR A 81 -5.61 -2.24 -13.12
N GLN A 82 -5.43 -1.79 -14.37
CA GLN A 82 -6.10 -2.38 -15.54
C GLN A 82 -5.86 -3.90 -15.70
N GLY A 83 -4.89 -4.47 -14.98
CA GLY A 83 -4.59 -5.90 -14.93
C GLY A 83 -5.25 -6.68 -13.77
N GLY A 84 -6.14 -6.06 -12.99
CA GLY A 84 -6.88 -6.70 -11.90
C GLY A 84 -6.10 -6.90 -10.59
N GLU A 85 -4.82 -6.53 -10.55
CA GLU A 85 -4.01 -6.60 -9.34
C GLU A 85 -4.04 -5.25 -8.61
N PRO A 86 -4.32 -5.23 -7.30
CA PRO A 86 -4.46 -3.99 -6.53
C PRO A 86 -3.11 -3.35 -6.21
N VAL A 87 -3.13 -2.02 -6.12
CA VAL A 87 -2.06 -1.19 -5.57
C VAL A 87 -2.50 -0.70 -4.21
N TYR A 88 -1.76 -1.03 -3.17
CA TYR A 88 -2.02 -0.55 -1.81
C TYR A 88 -1.09 0.59 -1.46
N VAL A 89 -1.66 1.71 -1.01
CA VAL A 89 -0.92 2.83 -0.43
C VAL A 89 -1.30 2.95 1.03
N PHE A 90 -0.31 2.96 1.92
CA PHE A 90 -0.53 3.02 3.35
C PHE A 90 0.54 3.84 4.06
N ASN A 91 0.17 4.48 5.16
CA ASN A 91 1.05 5.29 6.00
C ASN A 91 1.21 4.63 7.37
N ALA A 92 2.45 4.54 7.85
CA ALA A 92 2.71 4.21 9.25
C ALA A 92 2.02 5.22 10.17
N ILE A 93 1.34 4.71 11.19
CA ILE A 93 0.88 5.52 12.32
C ILE A 93 2.11 5.75 13.19
N PRO A 94 2.64 6.99 13.28
CA PRO A 94 3.83 7.27 14.06
C PRO A 94 3.59 6.97 15.54
N ALA A 95 4.54 6.32 16.19
CA ALA A 95 4.55 6.23 17.65
C ALA A 95 4.97 7.58 18.25
N ALA A 96 4.63 7.80 19.53
CA ALA A 96 5.08 8.99 20.25
C ALA A 96 6.62 9.05 20.28
N GLY A 97 7.19 10.13 19.76
CA GLY A 97 8.64 10.31 19.64
C GLY A 97 9.24 9.94 18.27
N ASP A 98 8.44 9.42 17.33
CA ASP A 98 8.91 9.16 15.97
C ASP A 98 9.08 10.48 15.19
N GLU A 99 10.30 10.75 14.74
CA GLU A 99 10.61 11.92 13.91
C GLU A 99 10.27 11.71 12.42
N VAL A 100 10.11 10.45 12.00
CA VAL A 100 9.89 10.04 10.61
C VAL A 100 8.59 9.27 10.49
N THR A 101 7.72 9.72 9.59
CA THR A 101 6.56 8.95 9.12
C THR A 101 6.94 8.19 7.86
N ASN A 102 6.67 6.89 7.82
CA ASN A 102 6.93 6.07 6.64
C ASN A 102 5.66 5.94 5.79
N LEU A 103 5.79 6.23 4.50
CA LEU A 103 4.78 5.99 3.48
C LEU A 103 5.18 4.76 2.66
N PHE A 104 4.21 3.94 2.31
CA PHE A 104 4.43 2.70 1.60
C PHE A 104 3.53 2.58 0.40
N LYS A 105 4.07 1.97 -0.66
CA LYS A 105 3.33 1.54 -1.83
C LYS A 105 3.66 0.08 -2.12
N LEU A 106 2.66 -0.79 -2.03
CA LEU A 106 2.74 -2.21 -2.38
C LEU A 106 1.99 -2.44 -3.69
N PHE A 107 2.65 -3.02 -4.68
CA PHE A 107 2.08 -3.26 -6.00
C PHE A 107 2.71 -4.46 -6.68
N LYS A 108 2.02 -5.04 -7.66
CA LYS A 108 2.52 -6.17 -8.44
C LYS A 108 2.98 -5.71 -9.82
N ALA A 109 4.24 -5.98 -10.16
CA ALA A 109 4.84 -5.72 -11.47
C ALA A 109 5.72 -6.92 -11.85
N GLY A 110 5.08 -8.03 -12.22
CA GLY A 110 5.69 -9.36 -12.22
C GLY A 110 5.71 -9.94 -10.80
N GLU A 111 6.59 -9.42 -9.95
CA GLU A 111 6.66 -9.72 -8.52
C GLU A 111 5.98 -8.63 -7.68
N TRP A 112 5.60 -8.96 -6.44
CA TRP A 112 5.13 -7.95 -5.49
C TRP A 112 6.30 -7.11 -5.00
N ARG A 113 6.17 -5.79 -5.10
CA ARG A 113 7.19 -4.82 -4.74
C ARG A 113 6.63 -3.84 -3.73
N LEU A 114 7.39 -3.63 -2.66
CA LEU A 114 7.13 -2.61 -1.65
C LEU A 114 8.16 -1.50 -1.79
N ILE A 115 7.70 -0.29 -2.11
CA ILE A 115 8.51 0.92 -2.02
C ILE A 115 8.15 1.64 -0.72
N SER A 116 9.15 2.12 0.00
CA SER A 116 8.99 2.96 1.19
C SER A 116 9.63 4.33 0.98
N ALA A 117 8.99 5.35 1.55
CA ALA A 117 9.52 6.70 1.64
C ALA A 117 9.41 7.20 3.08
N GLY A 118 10.54 7.63 3.64
CA GLY A 118 10.58 8.27 4.95
C GLY A 118 10.36 9.77 4.80
N VAL A 119 9.35 10.31 5.48
CA VAL A 119 8.99 11.74 5.47
C VAL A 119 9.13 12.31 6.87
N THR A 120 9.77 13.47 6.99
CA THR A 120 9.78 14.27 8.23
C THR A 120 9.06 15.59 8.01
N PHE A 121 8.72 16.29 9.09
CA PHE A 121 8.09 17.60 9.00
C PHE A 121 8.99 18.68 9.60
N VAL A 122 9.35 19.67 8.79
CA VAL A 122 10.11 20.86 9.23
C VAL A 122 9.17 22.06 9.16
N GLY A 123 8.76 22.61 10.30
CA GLY A 123 7.86 23.76 10.32
C GLY A 123 6.54 23.52 9.59
N LYS A 124 5.97 22.31 9.70
CA LYS A 124 4.77 21.81 8.99
C LYS A 124 4.95 21.50 7.49
N VAL A 125 6.15 21.66 6.95
CA VAL A 125 6.46 21.28 5.56
C VAL A 125 6.97 19.84 5.54
N PRO A 126 6.35 18.93 4.76
CA PRO A 126 6.86 17.58 4.60
C PRO A 126 8.16 17.59 3.79
N VAL A 127 9.19 16.93 4.31
CA VAL A 127 10.50 16.80 3.69
C VAL A 127 10.80 15.31 3.51
N LEU A 128 11.14 14.92 2.29
CA LEU A 128 11.54 13.56 1.98
C LEU A 128 12.94 13.29 2.53
N ARG A 129 13.07 12.30 3.41
CA ARG A 129 14.34 11.91 4.03
C ARG A 129 15.05 10.80 3.25
N ALA A 130 14.29 9.80 2.82
CA ALA A 130 14.81 8.63 2.12
C ALA A 130 13.73 7.99 1.25
N VAL A 131 14.15 7.34 0.18
CA VAL A 131 13.32 6.44 -0.63
C VAL A 131 14.07 5.12 -0.76
N ASP A 132 13.45 4.03 -0.31
CA ASP A 132 14.03 2.72 -0.46
C ASP A 132 13.70 2.17 -1.87
N PRO A 133 14.68 1.58 -2.58
CA PRO A 133 14.59 1.25 -4.01
C PRO A 133 13.62 0.12 -4.37
N GLY A 134 12.78 -0.33 -3.44
CA GLY A 134 11.79 -1.37 -3.66
C GLY A 134 12.29 -2.74 -3.19
N THR A 135 11.61 -3.34 -2.21
CA THR A 135 11.88 -4.70 -1.74
C THR A 135 10.85 -5.66 -2.31
N VAL A 136 11.28 -6.87 -2.71
CA VAL A 136 10.39 -7.90 -3.23
C VAL A 136 9.75 -8.69 -2.09
N PHE A 137 8.44 -8.88 -2.18
CA PHE A 137 7.63 -9.66 -1.24
C PHE A 137 6.93 -10.81 -1.96
N ASN A 138 6.61 -11.85 -1.21
CA ASN A 138 5.66 -12.89 -1.61
C ASN A 138 4.35 -12.62 -0.89
N CYS A 139 3.34 -12.15 -1.62
CA CYS A 139 2.02 -11.85 -1.09
C CYS A 139 1.01 -12.92 -1.48
N LYS A 140 0.13 -13.27 -0.54
CA LYS A 140 -1.03 -14.14 -0.76
C LYS A 140 -2.28 -13.40 -0.33
N ARG A 141 -3.27 -13.35 -1.23
CA ARG A 141 -4.62 -12.87 -0.93
C ARG A 141 -5.45 -14.05 -0.43
N SER A 142 -6.23 -13.81 0.60
CA SER A 142 -7.26 -14.71 1.10
C SER A 142 -8.57 -13.95 1.12
N ASP A 143 -9.51 -14.41 0.31
CA ASP A 143 -10.87 -13.90 0.35
C ASP A 143 -11.49 -14.35 1.68
N MET A 144 -12.19 -13.45 2.36
CA MET A 144 -13.05 -13.87 3.46
C MET A 144 -14.15 -14.76 2.86
N GLY A 145 -14.08 -16.06 3.17
CA GLY A 145 -15.04 -17.07 2.73
C GLY A 145 -16.42 -16.93 3.35
#